data_AF-A0A2S9YTL3-F1
#
_entry.id   AF-A0A2S9YTL3-F1
#
_cell.length_a   1.000
_cell.length_b   1.000
_cell.length_c   1.000
_cell.angle_alpha   90.00
_cell.angle_beta   90.00
_cell.angle_gamma   90.00
#
_symmetry.space_group_name_H-M   'P 1'
#
loop_
_entity.id
_entity.type
_entity.pdbx_description
1 polymer ?
#
loop_
_entity_poly.entity_id
_entity_poly.type
_entity_poly.pdbx_seq_one_letter_code
_entity_poly.pdbx_strand_id
1 'polypeptide(L)'
;MNNKLLSPQIFTLVACLGLALAPLGCAKDVPADDMGSDTSGDGDGDPGDGDGDPTTGDGDGDPTTGDGDGDPTTGDGDGDPMGDAPNGAPCTSNGECLSGNCYVIPLLGGQCGECDNVDLDADCPDGGCTIPNPFENNGSTCNMGEAGGGCQTDEVCQDGLTCGTVLDLLGLIKISTCGECASDADCTDQICAPVVIVENFDGQNTCIDVGSLAQDSFCDLEGNGDEACENVCSTVDIMGLAEVGACGQCNEDADCDGGGTCQGGEFDINSGMLFGSTCVM
;
A
#
# COMPACT_ATOMS: atom_id res chain seq x y z
N MET A 1 -12.90 19.54 74.85
CA MET A 1 -12.36 20.74 74.18
C MET A 1 -12.80 20.67 72.73
N ASN A 2 -13.52 21.69 72.30
CA ASN A 2 -14.19 21.79 71.01
C ASN A 2 -13.18 22.01 69.88
N ASN A 3 -13.40 21.35 68.74
CA ASN A 3 -13.77 22.05 67.51
C ASN A 3 -14.38 21.07 66.50
N LYS A 4 -15.71 21.13 66.40
CA LYS A 4 -16.51 20.73 65.25
C LYS A 4 -16.50 21.88 64.23
N LEU A 5 -16.58 21.56 62.94
CA LEU A 5 -17.38 22.22 61.88
C LEU A 5 -17.13 21.37 60.60
N LEU A 6 -18.07 20.56 60.08
CA LEU A 6 -19.27 20.92 59.28
C LEU A 6 -18.88 21.83 58.10
N SER A 7 -19.21 21.59 56.83
CA SER A 7 -20.37 20.91 56.24
C SER A 7 -20.18 20.70 54.71
N PRO A 8 -20.86 19.71 54.09
CA PRO A 8 -21.23 19.68 52.66
C PRO A 8 -22.52 20.50 52.40
N GLN A 9 -22.83 20.89 51.16
CA GLN A 9 -24.14 21.14 50.47
C GLN A 9 -23.82 21.59 49.01
N ILE A 10 -24.32 21.02 47.91
CA ILE A 10 -25.70 20.83 47.39
C ILE A 10 -26.47 22.15 47.23
N PHE A 11 -27.19 22.27 46.10
CA PHE A 11 -28.05 23.36 45.57
C PHE A 11 -27.34 24.34 44.62
N THR A 12 -27.83 24.79 43.45
CA THR A 12 -29.02 24.60 42.60
C THR A 12 -28.93 25.68 41.51
N LEU A 13 -29.27 25.38 40.25
CA LEU A 13 -30.12 26.17 39.32
C LEU A 13 -29.83 25.70 37.86
N VAL A 14 -30.74 25.02 37.16
CA VAL A 14 -32.05 25.45 36.61
C VAL A 14 -31.91 26.35 35.37
N ALA A 15 -32.30 25.73 34.25
CA ALA A 15 -33.02 26.28 33.09
C ALA A 15 -32.42 27.44 32.28
N CYS A 16 -32.04 27.12 31.04
CA CYS A 16 -32.34 27.95 29.88
C CYS A 16 -32.95 27.07 28.78
N LEU A 17 -34.27 26.91 28.87
CA LEU A 17 -35.16 26.53 27.79
C LEU A 17 -35.35 27.77 26.90
N GLY A 18 -35.02 27.67 25.61
CA GLY A 18 -35.13 28.78 24.66
C GLY A 18 -35.25 28.30 23.22
N LEU A 19 -36.45 27.84 22.88
CA LEU A 19 -36.96 27.48 21.56
C LEU A 19 -36.82 28.62 20.55
N ALA A 20 -36.35 28.33 19.32
CA ALA A 20 -36.73 29.09 18.13
C ALA A 20 -36.80 28.16 16.92
N LEU A 21 -38.04 27.90 16.48
CA LEU A 21 -38.41 27.31 15.19
C LEU A 21 -38.09 28.28 14.05
N ALA A 22 -37.55 27.77 12.94
CA ALA A 22 -38.01 28.13 11.58
C ALA A 22 -37.56 27.08 10.53
N PRO A 23 -38.47 26.56 9.68
CA PRO A 23 -38.12 25.78 8.50
C PRO A 23 -37.98 26.70 7.27
N LEU A 24 -36.91 26.53 6.50
CA LEU A 24 -36.82 27.06 5.14
C LEU A 24 -36.89 25.87 4.17
N GLY A 25 -38.12 25.60 3.73
CA GLY A 25 -38.37 24.83 2.53
C GLY A 25 -38.24 25.74 1.30
N CYS A 26 -37.48 25.30 0.30
CA CYS A 26 -37.57 25.80 -1.06
C CYS A 26 -37.84 24.60 -1.96
N ALA A 27 -39.12 24.39 -2.27
CA ALA A 27 -39.55 23.56 -3.40
C ALA A 27 -40.10 24.48 -4.49
N LYS A 28 -39.47 24.35 -5.66
CA LYS A 28 -40.00 24.38 -7.04
C LYS A 28 -40.86 25.57 -7.47
N ASP A 29 -40.40 26.23 -8.53
CA ASP A 29 -41.26 26.62 -9.66
C ASP A 29 -40.49 26.44 -10.98
N VAL A 30 -41.04 25.59 -11.85
CA VAL A 30 -40.84 25.51 -13.31
C VAL A 30 -41.93 26.37 -13.95
N PRO A 31 -41.71 27.02 -15.11
CA PRO A 31 -42.05 26.35 -16.37
C PRO A 31 -41.17 26.70 -17.60
N ALA A 32 -41.11 25.68 -18.47
CA ALA A 32 -41.08 25.64 -19.94
C ALA A 32 -40.71 26.90 -20.76
N ASP A 33 -39.84 26.68 -21.74
CA ASP A 33 -40.04 26.92 -23.19
C ASP A 33 -38.80 26.30 -23.91
N ASP A 34 -38.91 25.12 -24.53
CA ASP A 34 -39.21 24.94 -25.97
C ASP A 34 -38.57 26.01 -26.87
N MET A 35 -37.47 25.65 -27.55
CA MET A 35 -37.27 25.91 -28.98
C MET A 35 -36.18 24.98 -29.51
N GLY A 36 -36.60 24.07 -30.39
CA GLY A 36 -35.70 23.37 -31.27
C GLY A 36 -34.98 24.33 -32.23
N SER A 37 -33.81 23.89 -32.70
CA SER A 37 -33.37 24.21 -34.04
C SER A 37 -32.54 23.06 -34.55
N ASP A 38 -33.12 22.35 -35.52
CA ASP A 38 -32.40 21.67 -36.57
C ASP A 38 -31.32 22.60 -37.14
N THR A 39 -30.12 22.06 -37.34
CA THR A 39 -29.29 22.46 -38.49
C THR A 39 -28.76 21.20 -39.16
N SER A 40 -29.30 21.00 -40.35
CA SER A 40 -28.92 20.05 -41.38
C SER A 40 -27.72 20.59 -42.19
N GLY A 41 -26.96 19.68 -42.81
CA GLY A 41 -26.03 19.92 -43.93
C GLY A 41 -24.57 20.13 -43.50
N ASP A 42 -23.53 19.60 -44.16
CA ASP A 42 -23.34 18.84 -45.40
C ASP A 42 -22.02 18.04 -45.17
N GLY A 43 -21.82 16.77 -45.54
CA GLY A 43 -22.00 16.22 -46.86
C GLY A 43 -20.76 16.49 -47.74
N ASP A 44 -19.63 15.82 -47.48
CA ASP A 44 -18.49 15.59 -48.41
C ASP A 44 -17.62 14.48 -47.75
N GLY A 45 -17.45 13.25 -48.24
CA GLY A 45 -17.53 12.77 -49.60
C GLY A 45 -16.13 12.66 -50.21
N ASP A 46 -15.29 11.75 -49.71
CA ASP A 46 -14.08 11.33 -50.46
C ASP A 46 -13.89 9.80 -50.38
N PRO A 47 -14.31 9.05 -51.43
CA PRO A 47 -13.89 7.68 -51.66
C PRO A 47 -12.68 7.68 -52.61
N GLY A 48 -11.50 7.41 -52.05
CA GLY A 48 -10.32 7.08 -52.84
C GLY A 48 -10.39 5.65 -53.36
N ASP A 49 -10.99 5.47 -54.53
CA ASP A 49 -10.84 4.28 -55.38
C ASP A 49 -9.44 4.27 -56.01
N GLY A 50 -8.74 3.15 -55.88
CA GLY A 50 -7.42 2.92 -56.47
C GLY A 50 -7.20 1.44 -56.76
N ASP A 51 -7.98 0.90 -57.70
CA ASP A 51 -7.83 -0.43 -58.28
C ASP A 51 -6.48 -0.63 -58.99
N GLY A 52 -5.88 -1.80 -58.77
CA GLY A 52 -5.25 -2.62 -59.83
C GLY A 52 -3.74 -2.47 -60.07
N ASP A 53 -2.96 -3.50 -59.75
CA ASP A 53 -2.54 -4.55 -60.71
C ASP A 53 -1.55 -5.53 -60.02
N PRO A 54 -1.64 -6.87 -60.21
CA PRO A 54 -0.70 -7.83 -59.63
C PRO A 54 0.44 -8.10 -60.62
N THR A 55 1.64 -7.60 -60.34
CA THR A 55 2.83 -8.05 -61.07
C THR A 55 3.50 -9.20 -60.33
N THR A 56 3.25 -10.42 -60.84
CA THR A 56 4.16 -11.56 -60.72
C THR A 56 5.54 -11.19 -61.23
N GLY A 57 6.56 -11.36 -60.40
CA GLY A 57 7.96 -11.22 -60.79
C GLY A 57 8.79 -12.28 -60.08
N ASP A 58 8.94 -13.44 -60.71
CA ASP A 58 9.99 -14.40 -60.40
C ASP A 58 11.35 -13.75 -60.69
N GLY A 59 12.23 -13.74 -59.69
CA GLY A 59 13.57 -13.19 -59.79
C GLY A 59 14.51 -13.84 -58.80
N ASP A 60 15.06 -14.99 -59.20
CA ASP A 60 16.23 -15.61 -58.58
C ASP A 60 17.40 -14.62 -58.54
N GLY A 61 17.88 -14.32 -57.33
CA GLY A 61 19.08 -13.53 -57.07
C GLY A 61 19.73 -13.95 -55.74
N ASP A 62 20.78 -14.75 -55.87
CA ASP A 62 21.73 -15.23 -54.84
C ASP A 62 22.35 -14.07 -54.01
N PRO A 63 22.92 -14.32 -52.80
CA PRO A 63 22.94 -13.37 -51.70
C PRO A 63 24.13 -12.42 -51.81
N THR A 64 23.87 -11.15 -51.49
CA THR A 64 24.93 -10.23 -51.08
C THR A 64 24.59 -9.71 -49.69
N THR A 65 25.54 -9.87 -48.80
CA THR A 65 25.58 -9.35 -47.43
C THR A 65 25.20 -7.88 -47.42
N GLY A 66 24.03 -7.58 -46.88
CA GLY A 66 23.59 -6.23 -46.59
C GLY A 66 24.18 -5.77 -45.27
N ASP A 67 25.15 -4.88 -45.33
CA ASP A 67 25.49 -3.95 -44.26
C ASP A 67 24.27 -3.02 -44.09
N GLY A 68 23.39 -3.38 -43.15
CA GLY A 68 22.22 -2.60 -42.78
C GLY A 68 22.56 -1.70 -41.60
N ASP A 69 22.98 -0.47 -41.91
CA ASP A 69 22.88 0.68 -41.01
C ASP A 69 21.40 0.91 -40.67
N GLY A 70 20.96 0.29 -39.57
CA GLY A 70 19.65 0.50 -38.96
C GLY A 70 19.75 1.51 -37.83
N ASP A 71 19.40 2.75 -38.15
CA ASP A 71 18.70 3.78 -37.35
C ASP A 71 19.02 3.92 -35.85
N PRO A 72 19.54 5.08 -35.37
CA PRO A 72 19.65 5.36 -33.95
C PRO A 72 18.24 5.51 -33.36
N THR A 73 17.86 4.61 -32.47
CA THR A 73 16.68 4.74 -31.63
C THR A 73 16.64 6.13 -31.02
N THR A 74 15.57 6.87 -31.31
CA THR A 74 15.15 8.08 -30.62
C THR A 74 14.69 7.73 -29.20
N GLY A 75 15.63 7.26 -28.37
CA GLY A 75 15.52 7.35 -26.92
C GLY A 75 16.13 8.69 -26.56
N ASP A 76 15.37 9.52 -25.86
CA ASP A 76 15.80 10.82 -25.36
C ASP A 76 16.96 10.60 -24.38
N GLY A 77 18.16 10.56 -24.97
CA GLY A 77 19.43 10.39 -24.29
C GLY A 77 19.75 11.64 -23.50
N ASP A 78 19.12 11.77 -22.33
CA ASP A 78 19.66 12.54 -21.23
C ASP A 78 20.84 11.76 -20.67
N GLY A 79 21.94 11.83 -21.42
CA GLY A 79 23.16 11.07 -21.20
C GLY A 79 23.81 11.37 -19.85
N ASP A 80 23.56 10.49 -18.89
CA ASP A 80 24.59 10.03 -17.98
C ASP A 80 25.10 8.67 -18.49
N PRO A 81 26.41 8.45 -18.69
CA PRO A 81 26.96 7.14 -19.07
C PRO A 81 26.82 6.06 -17.97
N MET A 82 25.84 6.19 -17.08
CA MET A 82 25.59 5.38 -15.88
C MET A 82 24.25 4.64 -15.89
N GLY A 83 23.38 4.84 -16.89
CA GLY A 83 22.08 4.15 -17.00
C GLY A 83 22.22 2.73 -17.50
N ASP A 84 22.76 1.82 -16.68
CA ASP A 84 22.98 0.40 -17.05
C ASP A 84 22.84 -0.56 -15.86
N ALA A 85 22.43 -0.09 -14.68
CA ALA A 85 22.41 -0.95 -13.51
C ALA A 85 21.29 -2.01 -13.65
N PRO A 86 21.60 -3.32 -13.54
CA PRO A 86 20.60 -4.38 -13.65
C PRO A 86 19.63 -4.35 -12.46
N ASN A 87 18.48 -5.02 -12.58
CA ASN A 87 17.57 -5.21 -11.45
C ASN A 87 18.32 -5.80 -10.23
N GLY A 88 18.03 -5.28 -9.04
CA GLY A 88 18.70 -5.56 -7.78
C GLY A 88 19.97 -4.74 -7.52
N ALA A 89 20.43 -3.94 -8.49
CA ALA A 89 21.53 -3.01 -8.24
C ALA A 89 21.08 -1.79 -7.42
N PRO A 90 21.94 -1.23 -6.55
CA PRO A 90 21.58 -0.05 -5.78
C PRO A 90 21.42 1.16 -6.70
N CYS A 91 20.44 2.02 -6.39
CA CYS A 91 20.16 3.23 -7.14
C CYS A 91 19.68 4.36 -6.22
N THR A 92 19.76 5.60 -6.71
CA THR A 92 19.15 6.77 -6.08
C THR A 92 18.14 7.51 -6.97
N SER A 93 18.04 7.11 -8.23
CA SER A 93 17.12 7.67 -9.21
C SER A 93 16.82 6.68 -10.32
N ASN A 94 15.64 6.83 -10.95
CA ASN A 94 15.15 6.01 -12.05
C ASN A 94 16.15 5.90 -13.24
N GLY A 95 16.86 6.99 -13.56
CA GLY A 95 17.83 7.03 -14.66
C GLY A 95 19.10 6.20 -14.45
N GLU A 96 19.34 5.67 -13.25
CA GLU A 96 20.48 4.78 -12.96
C GLU A 96 20.19 3.32 -13.36
N CYS A 97 18.92 2.98 -13.54
CA CYS A 97 18.45 1.61 -13.73
C CYS A 97 18.21 1.29 -15.20
N LEU A 98 18.58 0.07 -15.64
CA LEU A 98 18.32 -0.40 -17.00
C LEU A 98 16.82 -0.48 -17.30
N SER A 99 16.02 -0.78 -16.27
CA SER A 99 14.55 -0.77 -16.33
C SER A 99 13.95 0.63 -16.37
N GLY A 100 14.73 1.67 -16.05
CA GLY A 100 14.24 3.02 -15.82
C GLY A 100 13.52 3.21 -14.49
N ASN A 101 13.49 2.21 -13.60
CA ASN A 101 12.74 2.25 -12.34
C ASN A 101 13.63 1.94 -11.14
N CYS A 102 13.69 2.88 -10.18
CA CYS A 102 14.43 2.77 -8.93
C CYS A 102 13.45 2.75 -7.76
N TYR A 103 13.25 1.59 -7.16
CA TYR A 103 12.38 1.46 -6.00
C TYR A 103 13.13 1.92 -4.74
N VAL A 104 12.75 3.08 -4.19
CA VAL A 104 13.41 3.65 -3.00
C VAL A 104 12.62 3.33 -1.74
N ILE A 105 13.24 2.58 -0.83
CA ILE A 105 12.74 2.40 0.54
C ILE A 105 13.44 3.43 1.42
N PRO A 106 12.71 4.39 2.02
CA PRO A 106 13.28 5.32 2.99
C PRO A 106 14.11 4.59 4.05
N LEU A 107 15.27 5.15 4.41
CA LEU A 107 16.28 4.56 5.32
C LEU A 107 17.05 3.33 4.82
N LEU A 108 16.53 2.54 3.88
CA LEU A 108 17.19 1.32 3.37
C LEU A 108 17.86 1.51 1.99
N GLY A 109 17.56 2.62 1.29
CA GLY A 109 18.14 2.94 -0.01
C GLY A 109 17.24 2.52 -1.17
N GLY A 110 17.75 2.63 -2.39
CA GLY A 110 17.02 2.25 -3.60
C GLY A 110 17.61 1.01 -4.28
N GLN A 111 16.75 0.22 -4.91
CA GLN A 111 17.15 -0.88 -5.78
C GLN A 111 16.46 -0.77 -7.15
N CYS A 112 17.21 -1.00 -8.21
CA CYS A 112 16.66 -1.08 -9.56
C CYS A 112 15.70 -2.25 -9.67
N GLY A 113 14.56 -2.08 -10.30
CA GLY A 113 13.59 -3.15 -10.52
C GLY A 113 12.61 -2.81 -11.63
N GLU A 114 11.57 -3.62 -11.81
CA GLU A 114 10.61 -3.47 -12.90
C GLU A 114 9.66 -2.28 -12.71
N CYS A 115 9.54 -1.76 -11.49
CA CYS A 115 8.60 -0.73 -11.08
C CYS A 115 9.16 0.12 -9.93
N ASP A 116 8.69 1.36 -9.77
CA ASP A 116 9.14 2.26 -8.72
C ASP A 116 8.15 2.38 -7.55
N ASN A 117 8.52 3.14 -6.51
CA ASN A 117 7.72 3.29 -5.30
C ASN A 117 6.68 4.44 -5.37
N VAL A 118 6.51 5.07 -6.54
CA VAL A 118 5.63 6.23 -6.75
C VAL A 118 4.35 5.79 -7.46
N ASP A 119 4.48 5.03 -8.54
CA ASP A 119 3.37 4.65 -9.43
C ASP A 119 3.33 3.12 -9.67
N LEU A 120 3.31 2.34 -8.58
CA LEU A 120 3.35 0.87 -8.55
C LEU A 120 2.39 0.21 -9.58
N ASP A 121 1.15 0.69 -9.65
CA ASP A 121 0.10 0.12 -10.51
C ASP A 121 0.20 0.65 -11.95
N ALA A 122 0.83 1.80 -12.20
CA ALA A 122 1.02 2.34 -13.54
C ALA A 122 2.18 1.65 -14.26
N ASP A 123 3.23 1.30 -13.51
CA ASP A 123 4.37 0.52 -14.02
C ASP A 123 3.98 -0.92 -14.32
N CYS A 124 3.02 -1.47 -13.57
CA CYS A 124 2.58 -2.86 -13.65
C CYS A 124 1.05 -2.98 -13.81
N PRO A 125 0.43 -2.58 -14.94
CA PRO A 125 -1.03 -2.43 -15.05
C PRO A 125 -1.85 -3.73 -14.98
N ASP A 126 -1.21 -4.89 -15.11
CA ASP A 126 -1.86 -6.22 -15.05
C ASP A 126 -1.94 -6.79 -13.62
N GLY A 127 -1.38 -6.09 -12.65
CA GLY A 127 -1.27 -6.46 -11.25
C GLY A 127 -0.63 -5.29 -10.52
N GLY A 128 0.34 -5.52 -9.65
CA GLY A 128 1.05 -4.41 -9.01
C GLY A 128 2.55 -4.65 -8.98
N CYS A 129 3.20 -3.97 -8.06
CA CYS A 129 4.65 -4.00 -7.91
C CYS A 129 5.02 -4.62 -6.58
N THR A 130 5.65 -5.79 -6.61
CA THR A 130 6.19 -6.42 -5.41
C THR A 130 7.45 -5.69 -4.95
N ILE A 131 7.46 -5.32 -3.67
CA ILE A 131 8.54 -4.56 -3.04
C ILE A 131 9.82 -5.41 -3.01
N PRO A 132 11.00 -4.84 -3.34
CA PRO A 132 12.25 -5.58 -3.25
C PRO A 132 12.55 -5.95 -1.80
N ASN A 133 12.98 -7.19 -1.58
CA ASN A 133 13.53 -7.58 -0.29
C ASN A 133 14.88 -6.86 -0.10
N PRO A 134 15.04 -5.98 0.90
CA PRO A 134 16.27 -5.21 1.10
C PRO A 134 17.49 -6.07 1.48
N PHE A 135 17.27 -7.34 1.86
CA PHE A 135 18.32 -8.29 2.19
C PHE A 135 18.75 -9.16 1.01
N GLU A 136 18.02 -9.07 -0.10
CA GLU A 136 18.34 -9.74 -1.37
C GLU A 136 18.76 -8.71 -2.42
N ASN A 137 19.51 -9.15 -3.43
CA ASN A 137 19.83 -8.32 -4.59
C ASN A 137 18.81 -8.57 -5.71
N ASN A 138 17.53 -8.58 -5.35
CA ASN A 138 16.41 -8.74 -6.26
C ASN A 138 15.63 -7.42 -6.23
N GLY A 139 15.51 -6.78 -7.39
CA GLY A 139 14.73 -5.56 -7.56
C GLY A 139 13.24 -5.76 -7.32
N SER A 140 12.49 -4.66 -7.32
CA SER A 140 11.03 -4.72 -7.43
C SER A 140 10.65 -5.49 -8.69
N THR A 141 9.55 -6.25 -8.64
CA THR A 141 9.09 -7.07 -9.75
C THR A 141 7.59 -6.88 -9.93
N CYS A 142 7.13 -6.75 -11.18
CA CYS A 142 5.70 -6.73 -11.46
C CYS A 142 5.08 -8.09 -11.10
N ASN A 143 3.93 -8.05 -10.42
CA ASN A 143 3.14 -9.23 -10.08
C ASN A 143 1.81 -9.22 -10.85
N MET A 144 1.00 -10.26 -10.66
CA MET A 144 -0.30 -10.39 -11.32
C MET A 144 -1.46 -10.22 -10.32
N GLY A 145 -1.25 -9.45 -9.25
CA GLY A 145 -2.26 -9.19 -8.22
C GLY A 145 -2.54 -10.37 -7.28
N GLU A 146 -1.64 -11.35 -7.21
CA GLU A 146 -1.78 -12.47 -6.27
C GLU A 146 -1.70 -12.02 -4.80
N ALA A 147 -2.15 -12.88 -3.89
CA ALA A 147 -2.07 -12.62 -2.45
C ALA A 147 -0.61 -12.41 -2.01
N GLY A 148 -0.36 -11.35 -1.23
CA GLY A 148 0.99 -10.89 -0.86
C GLY A 148 1.69 -10.03 -1.92
N GLY A 149 1.18 -10.00 -3.16
CA GLY A 149 1.67 -9.12 -4.22
C GLY A 149 1.44 -7.66 -3.85
N GLY A 150 2.47 -6.82 -3.98
CA GLY A 150 2.36 -5.38 -3.71
C GLY A 150 1.38 -4.70 -4.66
N CYS A 151 0.65 -3.70 -4.14
CA CYS A 151 -0.41 -2.99 -4.85
C CYS A 151 -0.53 -1.54 -4.34
N GLN A 152 -1.16 -0.67 -5.13
CA GLN A 152 -1.58 0.65 -4.70
C GLN A 152 -3.11 0.80 -4.65
N THR A 153 -3.83 0.04 -5.47
CA THR A 153 -5.29 0.09 -5.63
C THR A 153 -5.92 -1.31 -5.66
N ASP A 154 -7.23 -1.39 -5.48
CA ASP A 154 -7.94 -2.68 -5.51
C ASP A 154 -8.03 -3.27 -6.93
N GLU A 155 -7.99 -2.42 -7.94
CA GLU A 155 -8.18 -2.78 -9.35
C GLU A 155 -7.11 -3.75 -9.87
N VAL A 156 -5.96 -3.76 -9.22
CA VAL A 156 -4.82 -4.61 -9.60
C VAL A 156 -4.83 -5.96 -8.92
N CYS A 157 -5.61 -6.12 -7.85
CA CYS A 157 -5.67 -7.38 -7.12
C CYS A 157 -6.57 -8.40 -7.83
N GLN A 158 -6.23 -9.68 -7.70
CA GLN A 158 -7.06 -10.76 -8.25
C GLN A 158 -8.44 -10.81 -7.58
N ASP A 159 -9.40 -11.42 -8.27
CA ASP A 159 -10.78 -11.59 -7.78
C ASP A 159 -10.83 -12.13 -6.34
N GLY A 160 -11.48 -11.37 -5.45
CA GLY A 160 -11.63 -11.73 -4.04
C GLY A 160 -10.51 -11.23 -3.12
N LEU A 161 -9.55 -10.48 -3.65
CA LEU A 161 -8.53 -9.78 -2.89
C LEU A 161 -8.77 -8.26 -2.94
N THR A 162 -8.22 -7.55 -1.96
CA THR A 162 -8.25 -6.09 -1.84
C THR A 162 -6.87 -5.59 -1.42
N CYS A 163 -6.51 -4.40 -1.87
CA CYS A 163 -5.26 -3.77 -1.55
C CYS A 163 -5.30 -3.17 -0.15
N GLY A 164 -4.63 -3.83 0.79
CA GLY A 164 -4.59 -3.44 2.19
C GLY A 164 -3.20 -3.02 2.62
N THR A 165 -3.11 -2.08 3.57
CA THR A 165 -1.84 -1.77 4.23
C THR A 165 -1.49 -2.90 5.19
N VAL A 166 -0.31 -3.49 5.01
CA VAL A 166 0.20 -4.59 5.83
C VAL A 166 1.21 -4.09 6.86
N LEU A 167 2.00 -3.09 6.48
CA LEU A 167 2.99 -2.47 7.37
C LEU A 167 3.02 -0.96 7.13
N ASP A 168 2.85 -0.19 8.20
CA ASP A 168 3.03 1.26 8.20
C ASP A 168 4.01 1.67 9.30
N LEU A 169 5.20 2.13 8.88
CA LEU A 169 6.24 2.63 9.77
C LEU A 169 6.09 4.15 9.93
N LEU A 170 5.03 4.57 10.62
CA LEU A 170 4.70 5.97 10.93
C LEU A 170 4.72 6.88 9.69
N GLY A 171 4.22 6.37 8.56
CA GLY A 171 4.15 7.07 7.28
C GLY A 171 5.50 7.24 6.56
N LEU A 172 6.60 6.69 7.11
CA LEU A 172 7.89 6.68 6.44
C LEU A 172 7.97 5.57 5.39
N ILE A 173 7.48 4.38 5.74
CA ILE A 173 7.39 3.23 4.84
C ILE A 173 5.98 2.69 4.98
N LYS A 174 5.24 2.69 3.86
CA LYS A 174 3.92 2.09 3.77
C LYS A 174 3.97 0.96 2.76
N ILE A 175 3.72 -0.26 3.24
CA ILE A 175 3.64 -1.47 2.41
C ILE A 175 2.18 -1.85 2.30
N SER A 176 1.68 -1.89 1.07
CA SER A 176 0.35 -2.39 0.77
C SER A 176 0.45 -3.57 -0.18
N THR A 177 -0.33 -4.61 0.11
CA THR A 177 -0.37 -5.84 -0.68
C THR A 177 -1.80 -6.30 -0.87
N CYS A 178 -2.02 -7.13 -1.89
CA CYS A 178 -3.29 -7.77 -2.13
C CYS A 178 -3.53 -8.82 -1.04
N GLY A 179 -4.58 -8.63 -0.25
CA GLY A 179 -4.98 -9.49 0.86
C GLY A 179 -6.46 -9.86 0.81
N GLU A 180 -6.89 -10.73 1.71
CA GLU A 180 -8.28 -11.20 1.78
C GLU A 180 -9.22 -10.14 2.35
N CYS A 181 -8.68 -9.13 3.05
CA CYS A 181 -9.44 -8.10 3.74
C CYS A 181 -8.66 -6.79 3.80
N ALA A 182 -9.39 -5.67 3.83
CA ALA A 182 -8.84 -4.34 4.13
C ALA A 182 -9.24 -3.88 5.54
N SER A 183 -10.33 -4.44 6.07
CA SER A 183 -10.85 -4.14 7.40
C SER A 183 -11.64 -5.32 7.98
N ASP A 184 -11.95 -5.26 9.27
CA ASP A 184 -12.79 -6.26 9.95
C ASP A 184 -14.17 -6.44 9.30
N ALA A 185 -14.66 -5.43 8.58
CA ALA A 185 -15.95 -5.50 7.89
C ALA A 185 -15.95 -6.50 6.71
N ASP A 186 -14.77 -6.87 6.21
CA ASP A 186 -14.59 -7.82 5.12
C ASP A 186 -14.59 -9.27 5.63
N CYS A 187 -14.42 -9.46 6.94
CA CYS A 187 -14.37 -10.76 7.60
C CYS A 187 -15.72 -11.16 8.21
N THR A 188 -16.01 -12.46 8.27
CA THR A 188 -17.22 -13.00 8.91
C THR A 188 -16.86 -13.67 10.22
N ASP A 189 -17.23 -13.06 11.35
CA ASP A 189 -16.92 -13.55 12.71
C ASP A 189 -15.39 -13.71 12.99
N GLN A 190 -14.58 -13.05 12.17
CA GLN A 190 -13.11 -13.00 12.19
C GLN A 190 -12.66 -11.54 12.14
N ILE A 191 -11.37 -11.30 12.37
CA ILE A 191 -10.75 -9.97 12.31
C ILE A 191 -9.72 -9.93 11.19
N CYS A 192 -9.59 -8.78 10.57
CA CYS A 192 -8.61 -8.54 9.54
C CYS A 192 -7.29 -8.14 10.20
N ALA A 193 -6.25 -8.95 10.03
CA ALA A 193 -4.95 -8.66 10.61
C ALA A 193 -3.82 -8.92 9.61
N PRO A 194 -2.70 -8.18 9.72
CA PRO A 194 -1.53 -8.40 8.89
C PRO A 194 -0.80 -9.68 9.32
N VAL A 195 -0.59 -10.59 8.38
CA VAL A 195 0.30 -11.74 8.56
C VAL A 195 1.55 -11.50 7.72
N VAL A 196 2.66 -11.23 8.40
CA VAL A 196 3.95 -10.87 7.80
C VAL A 196 4.95 -12.00 7.97
N ILE A 197 5.63 -12.37 6.90
CA ILE A 197 6.71 -13.35 6.87
C ILE A 197 8.00 -12.59 6.59
N VAL A 198 8.71 -12.20 7.65
CA VAL A 198 9.88 -11.33 7.51
C VAL A 198 11.03 -11.98 6.74
N GLU A 199 11.17 -13.30 6.83
CA GLU A 199 12.20 -14.05 6.09
C GLU A 199 12.13 -13.79 4.57
N ASN A 200 10.93 -13.60 4.05
CA ASN A 200 10.69 -13.35 2.62
C ASN A 200 10.38 -11.88 2.32
N PHE A 201 10.32 -11.03 3.33
CA PHE A 201 9.81 -9.65 3.22
C PHE A 201 8.43 -9.61 2.54
N ASP A 202 7.58 -10.56 2.94
CA ASP A 202 6.25 -10.80 2.38
C ASP A 202 5.19 -10.60 3.47
N GLY A 203 3.97 -10.27 3.07
CA GLY A 203 2.85 -10.18 3.99
C GLY A 203 1.56 -9.81 3.32
N GLN A 204 0.45 -10.19 3.96
CA GLN A 204 -0.89 -9.90 3.48
C GLN A 204 -1.84 -9.76 4.65
N ASN A 205 -2.91 -9.00 4.46
CA ASN A 205 -4.02 -8.98 5.38
C ASN A 205 -4.90 -10.23 5.16
N THR A 206 -5.22 -10.93 6.23
CA THR A 206 -6.04 -12.15 6.19
C THR A 206 -7.08 -12.14 7.32
N CYS A 207 -8.22 -12.79 7.08
CA CYS A 207 -9.24 -12.96 8.10
C CYS A 207 -8.83 -14.08 9.06
N ILE A 208 -8.47 -13.70 10.28
CA ILE A 208 -8.01 -14.62 11.32
C ILE A 208 -9.02 -14.70 12.47
N ASP A 209 -8.93 -15.78 13.23
CA ASP A 209 -9.68 -15.91 14.48
C ASP A 209 -9.13 -14.93 15.52
N VAL A 210 -10.00 -14.40 16.38
CA VAL A 210 -9.61 -13.54 17.51
C VAL A 210 -8.60 -14.27 18.39
N GLY A 211 -7.50 -13.60 18.74
CA GLY A 211 -6.44 -14.10 19.60
C GLY A 211 -5.57 -15.19 18.96
N SER A 212 -5.49 -15.24 17.63
CA SER A 212 -4.75 -16.29 16.92
C SER A 212 -3.34 -15.89 16.46
N LEU A 213 -2.99 -14.60 16.49
CA LEU A 213 -1.62 -14.18 16.25
C LEU A 213 -0.73 -14.59 17.42
N ALA A 214 0.28 -15.39 17.10
CA ALA A 214 1.24 -15.86 18.08
C ALA A 214 2.15 -14.71 18.54
N GLN A 215 2.82 -14.94 19.68
CA GLN A 215 3.97 -14.15 20.12
C GLN A 215 4.92 -13.83 18.94
N ASP A 216 5.44 -12.60 18.92
CA ASP A 216 6.37 -12.08 17.91
C ASP A 216 5.75 -11.79 16.52
N SER A 217 4.45 -12.03 16.34
CA SER A 217 3.73 -11.64 15.11
C SER A 217 3.52 -10.13 15.04
N PHE A 218 3.47 -9.56 13.84
CA PHE A 218 3.07 -8.17 13.65
C PHE A 218 1.59 -7.99 14.02
N CYS A 219 1.26 -6.85 14.62
CA CYS A 219 -0.12 -6.49 14.94
C CYS A 219 -0.36 -5.00 14.68
N ASP A 220 -1.61 -4.64 14.44
CA ASP A 220 -2.02 -3.26 14.20
C ASP A 220 -2.17 -2.50 15.53
N LEU A 221 -1.24 -1.58 15.81
CA LEU A 221 -1.26 -0.74 17.02
C LEU A 221 -2.42 0.24 17.06
N GLU A 222 -2.91 0.71 15.91
CA GLU A 222 -3.94 1.74 15.83
C GLU A 222 -5.36 1.15 15.68
N GLY A 223 -5.45 -0.15 15.39
CA GLY A 223 -6.69 -0.87 15.17
C GLY A 223 -6.95 -2.00 16.16
N ASN A 224 -7.17 -3.19 15.62
CA ASN A 224 -7.64 -4.38 16.34
C ASN A 224 -6.50 -5.28 16.86
N GLY A 225 -5.25 -4.79 16.92
CA GLY A 225 -4.08 -5.61 17.22
C GLY A 225 -4.18 -6.38 18.54
N ASP A 226 -4.71 -5.76 19.60
CA ASP A 226 -4.93 -6.43 20.88
C ASP A 226 -5.91 -7.60 20.78
N GLU A 227 -6.92 -7.50 19.91
CA GLU A 227 -7.87 -8.58 19.65
C GLU A 227 -7.25 -9.66 18.75
N ALA A 228 -6.26 -9.31 17.93
CA ALA A 228 -5.54 -10.24 17.05
C ALA A 228 -4.54 -11.13 17.80
N CYS A 229 -3.82 -10.56 18.76
CA CYS A 229 -2.79 -11.26 19.52
C CYS A 229 -3.36 -12.26 20.52
N GLU A 230 -2.66 -13.38 20.71
CA GLU A 230 -2.95 -14.34 21.80
C GLU A 230 -2.95 -13.66 23.19
N ASN A 231 -2.19 -12.58 23.32
CA ASN A 231 -2.08 -11.77 24.54
C ASN A 231 -2.37 -10.29 24.25
N VAL A 232 -1.35 -9.47 24.00
CA VAL A 232 -1.51 -8.03 23.78
C VAL A 232 -0.61 -7.55 22.63
N CYS A 233 -1.05 -6.54 21.90
CA CYS A 233 -0.23 -5.87 20.91
C CYS A 233 0.62 -4.81 21.61
N SER A 234 1.93 -5.03 21.66
CA SER A 234 2.87 -4.12 22.30
C SER A 234 3.67 -3.34 21.27
N THR A 235 4.03 -2.11 21.65
CA THR A 235 4.85 -1.25 20.80
C THR A 235 6.31 -1.69 20.86
N VAL A 236 6.92 -1.85 19.68
CA VAL A 236 8.35 -2.07 19.50
C VAL A 236 8.95 -0.85 18.82
N ASP A 237 9.92 -0.24 19.48
CA ASP A 237 10.67 0.90 18.96
C ASP A 237 11.85 0.42 18.11
N ILE A 238 11.85 0.78 16.84
CA ILE A 238 12.94 0.52 15.90
C ILE A 238 13.98 1.64 16.06
N MET A 239 14.78 1.55 17.11
CA MET A 239 15.93 2.44 17.38
C MET A 239 15.60 3.95 17.40
N GLY A 240 14.38 4.33 17.77
CA GLY A 240 13.88 5.71 17.81
C GLY A 240 13.48 6.27 16.44
N LEU A 241 13.38 5.42 15.41
CA LEU A 241 13.09 5.82 14.03
C LEU A 241 11.63 5.58 13.65
N ALA A 242 11.05 4.47 14.12
CA ALA A 242 9.67 4.07 13.87
C ALA A 242 9.16 3.17 14.99
N GLU A 243 7.84 3.11 15.14
CA GLU A 243 7.16 2.22 16.08
C GLU A 243 6.33 1.20 15.29
N VAL A 244 6.40 -0.06 15.68
CA VAL A 244 5.56 -1.15 15.14
C VAL A 244 4.86 -1.91 16.24
N GLY A 245 3.74 -2.55 15.91
CA GLY A 245 3.08 -3.49 16.80
C GLY A 245 3.67 -4.88 16.69
N ALA A 246 3.97 -5.47 17.84
CA ALA A 246 4.30 -6.88 17.96
C ALA A 246 3.42 -7.54 19.01
N CYS A 247 2.89 -8.72 18.71
CA CYS A 247 2.21 -9.53 19.71
C CYS A 247 3.20 -9.94 20.80
N GLY A 248 2.92 -9.50 22.01
CA GLY A 248 3.75 -9.72 23.19
C GLY A 248 2.94 -10.11 24.41
N GLN A 249 3.61 -10.41 25.51
CA GLN A 249 2.98 -10.86 26.74
C GLN A 249 2.47 -9.72 27.62
N CYS A 250 2.98 -8.50 27.44
CA CYS A 250 2.74 -7.38 28.35
C CYS A 250 2.94 -6.01 27.69
N ASN A 251 2.28 -4.97 28.21
CA ASN A 251 2.57 -3.57 27.91
C ASN A 251 3.21 -2.86 29.11
N GLU A 252 2.91 -3.33 30.32
CA GLU A 252 3.48 -2.82 31.56
C GLU A 252 3.77 -3.94 32.56
N ASP A 253 4.59 -3.65 33.58
CA ASP A 253 4.95 -4.61 34.64
C ASP A 253 3.73 -5.21 35.35
N ALA A 254 2.60 -4.50 35.36
CA ALA A 254 1.36 -4.96 35.97
C ALA A 254 0.72 -6.14 35.22
N ASP A 255 1.04 -6.32 33.94
CA ASP A 255 0.54 -7.44 33.12
C ASP A 255 1.31 -8.73 33.43
N CYS A 256 2.47 -8.64 34.09
CA CYS A 256 3.31 -9.79 34.40
C CYS A 256 2.89 -10.48 35.70
N ASP A 257 2.10 -11.55 35.54
CA ASP A 257 1.68 -12.44 36.62
C ASP A 257 2.89 -12.92 37.46
N GLY A 258 2.82 -12.71 38.78
CA GLY A 258 3.89 -13.10 39.71
C GLY A 258 4.91 -12.02 40.05
N GLY A 259 4.72 -10.79 39.57
CA GLY A 259 5.55 -9.62 39.92
C GLY A 259 6.82 -9.51 39.10
N GLY A 260 6.79 -9.95 37.85
CA GLY A 260 7.87 -9.76 36.88
C GLY A 260 7.96 -8.32 36.36
N THR A 261 8.97 -8.06 35.55
CA THR A 261 9.13 -6.82 34.77
C THR A 261 8.74 -7.10 33.32
N CYS A 262 8.00 -6.19 32.70
CA CYS A 262 7.72 -6.26 31.27
C CYS A 262 8.96 -5.77 30.52
N GLN A 263 9.62 -6.71 29.84
CA GLN A 263 10.70 -6.36 28.92
C GLN A 263 10.06 -6.04 27.57
N GLY A 264 10.27 -4.80 27.10
CA GLY A 264 9.81 -4.35 25.78
C GLY A 264 10.38 -5.22 24.66
N GLY A 265 9.63 -5.31 23.57
CA GLY A 265 10.07 -6.03 22.37
C GLY A 265 11.23 -5.35 21.65
N GLU A 266 11.79 -6.04 20.66
CA GLU A 266 12.94 -5.58 19.88
C GLU A 266 12.77 -5.97 18.41
N PHE A 267 13.22 -5.12 17.50
CA PHE A 267 13.37 -5.46 16.09
C PHE A 267 14.86 -5.56 15.73
N ASP A 268 15.33 -6.76 15.41
CA ASP A 268 16.71 -6.96 14.99
C ASP A 268 16.87 -6.69 13.50
N ILE A 269 17.36 -5.49 13.17
CA ILE A 269 17.59 -5.06 11.78
C ILE A 269 18.57 -5.95 11.00
N ASN A 270 19.45 -6.71 11.67
CA ASN A 270 20.42 -7.56 10.99
C ASN A 270 19.82 -8.89 10.55
N SER A 271 18.80 -9.37 11.28
CA SER A 271 18.11 -10.63 10.99
C SER A 271 16.70 -10.43 10.46
N GLY A 272 16.16 -9.21 10.52
CA GLY A 272 14.77 -8.90 10.24
C GLY A 272 13.79 -9.47 11.28
N MET A 273 14.25 -10.04 12.39
CA MET A 273 13.34 -10.66 13.34
C MET A 273 12.66 -9.61 14.23
N LEU A 274 11.34 -9.73 14.36
CA LEU A 274 10.55 -9.02 15.35
C LEU A 274 10.45 -9.89 16.60
N PHE A 275 10.62 -9.29 17.77
CA PHE A 275 10.36 -9.89 19.06
C PHE A 275 9.37 -9.01 19.80
N GLY A 276 8.24 -9.59 20.21
CA GLY A 276 7.28 -8.93 21.07
C GLY A 276 7.77 -8.83 22.51
N SER A 277 7.06 -8.04 23.31
CA SER A 277 7.37 -7.92 24.74
C SER A 277 7.24 -9.26 25.47
N THR A 278 8.05 -9.43 26.52
CA THR A 278 8.03 -10.65 27.36
C THR A 278 8.11 -10.32 28.84
N CYS A 279 7.45 -11.14 29.66
CA CYS A 279 7.54 -11.02 31.11
C CYS A 279 8.79 -11.75 31.63
N VAL A 280 9.66 -11.00 32.30
CA VAL A 280 10.90 -11.52 32.91
C VAL A 280 10.87 -11.40 34.43
N MET A 281 11.48 -12.35 35.14
CA MET A 281 11.51 -12.43 36.61
C MET A 281 12.78 -11.85 37.22
#